data_AF-A0A936IVU6-F1
#
_entry.id   AF-A0A936IVU6-F1
#
_cell.length_a   1.000
_cell.length_b   1.000
_cell.length_c   1.000
_cell.angle_alpha   90.00
_cell.angle_beta   90.00
_cell.angle_gamma   90.00
#
_symmetry.space_group_name_H-M   'P 1'
#
loop_
_entity.id
_entity.type
_entity.pdbx_description
1 polymer ?
#
loop_
_entity_poly.entity_id
_entity_poly.type
_entity_poly.pdbx_seq_one_letter_code
_entity_poly.pdbx_strand_id
1 'polypeptide(L)'
;MRLLPLLLAAASLPAQIQLPEGLRQTLPIEPEGSYFGDAVRFADCPEDKDNPLGLCGNTLFGGYAMYLSQLRGDVTVTFYPPVRGRARFDIEFPSPLSGADVVMTAPQFYRFPVRGTAISTSNTVTTGEVDLRTGEISNLVLNLGIRNSFLEAVGRLNPNLRAGTITFPYVNGTAIGKFENRPDGLLDLTLFASTFVPTGNLLGGEKVRMPLPGAPAGGDPVGFEAPGSSLRPRLRLTTRASQDPPCAPACPELPLNTTVEFAAMGYHTSLGDAFHLDIPDLGGDAVGRSHLSGRFEMQFGSRYGDVVPVSIWALPPGALLAEPPPSPLPGFGISLLGHDERLVFPNFTYEPKEVALSSDPFDTSIGIVDLRTGRFLGDLVYRGFPAQDLLFTILALNGGRVPPDSFRWRGPARFERAPNGGTYFRMNADVFLDFSTFIFPEPDYNPARGWRAGPEGELNPFLNFEAYRPGGTPASVRSGQYTGLRSSFGDTVSLGFSIPCAGDGPASFEYTNGASAARGGTFRMETLGYVNCFNSRQSTLPAGSYDTISFTGFGTWSKDDEVHLATVQVSEAEGQFYWSVQVDGGLLSNANNKPPQEGQFVGNSVGPPPP
;
A
#
# COMPACT_ATOMS: atom_id res chain seq x y z
N MET A 1 12.45 -20.46 13.55
CA MET A 1 11.50 -19.53 14.18
C MET A 1 10.27 -19.52 13.31
N ARG A 2 9.15 -20.09 13.78
CA ARG A 2 7.95 -20.32 12.97
C ARG A 2 7.18 -19.00 12.85
N LEU A 3 6.99 -18.52 11.62
CA LEU A 3 6.02 -17.50 11.27
C LEU A 3 4.65 -17.95 11.79
N LEU A 4 4.04 -17.23 12.73
CA LEU A 4 2.60 -17.32 12.91
C LEU A 4 1.99 -16.54 11.73
N PRO A 5 1.15 -17.16 10.88
CA PRO A 5 0.41 -16.39 9.89
C PRO A 5 -0.55 -15.47 10.64
N LEU A 6 -0.45 -14.15 10.42
CA LEU A 6 -1.59 -13.25 10.63
C LEU A 6 -2.74 -13.85 9.82
N LEU A 7 -3.75 -14.39 10.51
CA LEU A 7 -5.03 -14.74 9.92
C LEU A 7 -5.73 -13.44 9.56
N LEU A 8 -6.41 -13.36 8.41
CA LEU A 8 -7.35 -12.28 8.13
C LEU A 8 -8.72 -12.72 8.68
N ALA A 9 -9.52 -11.80 9.22
CA ALA A 9 -10.91 -12.07 9.58
C ALA A 9 -11.72 -12.02 8.31
N ALA A 10 -11.56 -13.05 7.47
CA ALA A 10 -12.52 -13.31 6.44
C ALA A 10 -13.84 -13.70 7.10
N ALA A 11 -14.92 -12.97 6.78
CA ALA A 11 -16.27 -13.39 7.09
C ALA A 11 -16.44 -14.87 6.69
N SER A 12 -17.04 -15.67 7.56
CA SER A 12 -17.26 -17.10 7.28
C SER A 12 -17.98 -17.26 5.94
N LEU A 13 -17.51 -18.17 5.08
CA LEU A 13 -18.15 -18.41 3.80
C LEU A 13 -19.62 -18.84 4.00
N PRO A 14 -20.53 -18.47 3.09
CA PRO A 14 -21.94 -18.91 3.13
C PRO A 14 -22.09 -20.44 3.17
N ALA A 15 -21.10 -21.16 2.63
CA ALA A 15 -20.92 -22.59 2.75
C ALA A 15 -19.43 -22.91 2.98
N GLN A 16 -19.14 -23.83 3.90
CA GLN A 16 -17.77 -24.31 4.14
C GLN A 16 -17.15 -24.89 2.86
N ILE A 17 -15.83 -24.78 2.74
CA ILE A 17 -15.06 -25.39 1.65
C ILE A 17 -15.26 -26.90 1.66
N GLN A 18 -15.64 -27.45 0.52
CA GLN A 18 -15.73 -28.88 0.28
C GLN A 18 -14.53 -29.32 -0.55
N LEU A 19 -13.68 -30.16 0.04
CA LEU A 19 -12.53 -30.70 -0.70
C LEU A 19 -13.02 -31.58 -1.87
N PRO A 20 -12.36 -31.54 -3.04
CA PRO A 20 -12.76 -32.33 -4.19
C PRO A 20 -12.67 -33.84 -3.92
N GLU A 21 -13.52 -34.61 -4.59
CA GLU A 21 -13.46 -36.07 -4.54
C GLU A 21 -12.08 -36.58 -4.99
N GLY A 22 -11.52 -37.54 -4.25
CA GLY A 22 -10.16 -38.04 -4.50
C GLY A 22 -9.03 -37.11 -4.06
N LEU A 23 -9.34 -35.96 -3.43
CA LEU A 23 -8.38 -34.99 -2.88
C LEU A 23 -7.36 -34.46 -3.91
N ARG A 24 -7.68 -34.52 -5.20
CA ARG A 24 -6.81 -34.04 -6.27
C ARG A 24 -7.67 -33.44 -7.38
N GLN A 25 -7.29 -32.26 -7.83
CA GLN A 25 -7.95 -31.60 -8.96
C GLN A 25 -6.90 -30.99 -9.88
N THR A 26 -7.22 -30.92 -11.17
CA THR A 26 -6.43 -30.18 -12.17
C THR A 26 -7.37 -29.24 -12.88
N LEU A 27 -7.02 -27.96 -12.91
CA LEU A 27 -7.83 -26.90 -13.49
C LEU A 27 -6.98 -26.06 -14.45
N PRO A 28 -7.54 -25.60 -15.57
CA PRO A 28 -6.90 -24.59 -16.38
C PRO A 28 -6.84 -23.27 -15.60
N ILE A 29 -5.72 -22.56 -15.70
CA ILE A 29 -5.65 -21.19 -15.19
C ILE A 29 -6.39 -20.25 -16.15
N GLU A 30 -7.04 -19.23 -15.60
CA GLU A 30 -7.69 -18.15 -16.32
C GLU A 30 -6.63 -17.17 -16.85
N PRO A 31 -6.40 -17.08 -18.16
CA PRO A 31 -5.33 -16.25 -18.72
C PRO A 31 -5.54 -14.75 -18.51
N GLU A 32 -6.78 -14.24 -18.45
CA GLU A 32 -7.04 -12.81 -18.23
C GLU A 32 -6.68 -12.38 -16.80
N GLY A 33 -6.78 -13.30 -15.83
CA GLY A 33 -6.50 -13.04 -14.42
C GLY A 33 -5.15 -13.56 -13.92
N SER A 34 -4.42 -14.30 -14.75
CA SER A 34 -3.17 -14.97 -14.38
C SER A 34 -1.97 -14.39 -15.09
N TYR A 35 -0.94 -14.04 -14.33
CA TYR A 35 0.24 -13.38 -14.87
C TYR A 35 1.50 -13.66 -14.06
N PHE A 36 2.63 -13.54 -14.73
CA PHE A 36 3.92 -13.32 -14.10
C PHE A 36 4.50 -12.00 -14.59
N GLY A 37 5.11 -11.25 -13.68
CA GLY A 37 5.78 -10.01 -14.01
C GLY A 37 6.97 -9.76 -13.10
N ASP A 38 7.63 -8.66 -13.37
CA ASP A 38 8.68 -8.12 -12.52
C ASP A 38 8.60 -6.60 -12.55
N ALA A 39 9.09 -5.98 -11.48
CA ALA A 39 9.35 -4.55 -11.41
C ALA A 39 10.80 -4.38 -10.97
N VAL A 40 11.67 -4.26 -11.97
CA VAL A 40 13.12 -4.22 -11.76
C VAL A 40 13.51 -2.80 -11.44
N ARG A 41 14.17 -2.61 -10.29
CA ARG A 41 14.82 -1.35 -9.98
C ARG A 41 16.24 -1.38 -10.49
N PHE A 42 16.51 -0.60 -11.51
CA PHE A 42 17.88 -0.31 -11.92
C PHE A 42 18.39 0.85 -11.07
N ALA A 43 19.44 0.60 -10.31
CA ALA A 43 20.02 1.58 -9.40
C ALA A 43 21.54 1.69 -9.60
N ASP A 44 22.09 2.79 -9.13
CA ASP A 44 23.53 2.96 -8.96
C ASP A 44 23.79 3.45 -7.54
N CYS A 45 23.79 2.49 -6.61
CA CYS A 45 24.09 2.63 -5.19
C CYS A 45 25.46 2.00 -4.90
N PRO A 46 26.58 2.71 -5.13
CA PRO A 46 27.91 2.13 -4.94
C PRO A 46 28.34 2.04 -3.47
N GLU A 47 27.68 2.76 -2.56
CA GLU A 47 28.08 2.85 -1.15
C GLU A 47 27.72 1.59 -0.35
N ASP A 48 28.61 1.16 0.54
CA ASP A 48 28.41 -0.04 1.36
C ASP A 48 27.20 0.06 2.29
N LYS A 49 26.82 1.28 2.72
CA LYS A 49 25.66 1.51 3.58
C LYS A 49 24.34 1.10 2.93
N ASP A 50 24.31 1.09 1.60
CA ASP A 50 23.12 0.72 0.83
C ASP A 50 23.08 -0.80 0.55
N ASN A 51 24.17 -1.52 0.80
CA ASN A 51 24.28 -2.96 0.51
C ASN A 51 23.58 -3.81 1.60
N PRO A 52 22.90 -4.92 1.27
CA PRO A 52 22.60 -5.44 -0.07
C PRO A 52 21.30 -4.89 -0.69
N LEU A 53 20.63 -3.98 0.00
CA LEU A 53 19.24 -3.66 -0.26
C LEU A 53 19.03 -2.57 -1.32
N GLY A 54 20.10 -1.85 -1.66
CA GLY A 54 20.11 -0.79 -2.67
C GLY A 54 19.27 0.42 -2.29
N LEU A 55 19.27 0.85 -1.03
CA LEU A 55 18.32 1.86 -0.53
C LEU A 55 18.61 3.31 -0.96
N CYS A 56 19.64 3.57 -1.75
CA CYS A 56 19.96 4.92 -2.20
C CYS A 56 18.85 5.51 -3.10
N GLY A 57 18.77 6.84 -3.20
CA GLY A 57 17.78 7.51 -4.07
C GLY A 57 18.07 7.43 -5.58
N ASN A 58 19.25 6.95 -5.99
CA ASN A 58 19.69 6.98 -7.38
C ASN A 58 19.05 5.85 -8.21
N THR A 59 17.93 6.15 -8.86
CA THR A 59 17.22 5.22 -9.75
C THR A 59 17.47 5.60 -11.21
N LEU A 60 17.93 4.63 -12.00
CA LEU A 60 18.15 4.79 -13.42
C LEU A 60 16.83 4.72 -14.18
N PHE A 61 16.76 5.37 -15.35
CA PHE A 61 15.61 5.32 -16.26
C PHE A 61 14.27 5.85 -15.70
N GLY A 62 14.33 6.66 -14.64
CA GLY A 62 13.19 7.40 -14.11
C GLY A 62 12.15 6.56 -13.34
N GLY A 63 12.45 5.31 -13.01
CA GLY A 63 11.55 4.46 -12.23
C GLY A 63 11.81 2.95 -12.43
N TYR A 64 10.83 2.13 -12.07
CA TYR A 64 10.88 0.69 -12.29
C TYR A 64 10.82 0.33 -13.77
N ALA A 65 11.62 -0.64 -14.20
CA ALA A 65 11.37 -1.31 -15.45
C ALA A 65 10.36 -2.44 -15.20
N MET A 66 9.15 -2.30 -15.75
CA MET A 66 8.03 -3.21 -15.47
C MET A 66 7.63 -3.99 -16.72
N TYR A 67 7.31 -5.27 -16.52
CA TYR A 67 6.62 -6.07 -17.53
C TYR A 67 5.59 -7.00 -16.90
N LEU A 68 4.71 -7.46 -17.77
CA LEU A 68 3.68 -8.43 -17.44
C LEU A 68 3.54 -9.45 -18.55
N SER A 69 3.64 -10.72 -18.22
CA SER A 69 3.43 -11.85 -19.13
C SER A 69 2.20 -12.63 -18.67
N GLN A 70 1.11 -12.59 -19.46
CA GLN A 70 -0.10 -13.37 -19.20
C GLN A 70 0.21 -14.86 -19.32
N LEU A 71 -0.27 -15.65 -18.36
CA LEU A 71 0.05 -17.06 -18.24
C LEU A 71 -1.06 -17.95 -18.80
N ARG A 72 -0.67 -19.10 -19.35
CA ARG A 72 -1.56 -20.18 -19.80
C ARG A 72 -1.02 -21.53 -19.35
N GLY A 73 -1.92 -22.47 -19.12
CA GLY A 73 -1.60 -23.84 -18.72
C GLY A 73 -2.56 -24.34 -17.64
N ASP A 74 -2.14 -25.39 -16.95
CA ASP A 74 -2.94 -26.05 -15.93
C ASP A 74 -2.23 -26.03 -14.58
N VAL A 75 -3.03 -26.00 -13.51
CA VAL A 75 -2.57 -26.16 -12.14
C VAL A 75 -3.20 -27.41 -11.54
N THR A 76 -2.38 -28.26 -10.94
CA THR A 76 -2.84 -29.40 -10.14
C THR A 76 -2.67 -29.06 -8.67
N VAL A 77 -3.74 -29.28 -7.91
CA VAL A 77 -3.74 -29.16 -6.46
C VAL A 77 -4.03 -30.52 -5.86
N THR A 78 -3.16 -30.99 -4.97
CA THR A 78 -3.35 -32.22 -4.20
C THR A 78 -3.57 -31.85 -2.74
N PHE A 79 -4.74 -32.16 -2.21
CA PHE A 79 -5.12 -31.94 -0.83
C PHE A 79 -4.78 -33.16 0.04
N TYR A 80 -4.56 -32.90 1.32
CA TYR A 80 -4.39 -33.91 2.36
C TYR A 80 -5.60 -33.91 3.30
N PRO A 81 -5.91 -35.04 3.97
CA PRO A 81 -7.01 -35.10 4.92
C PRO A 81 -6.94 -33.98 5.97
N PRO A 82 -8.05 -33.29 6.25
CA PRO A 82 -8.03 -32.14 7.14
C PRO A 82 -7.80 -32.50 8.60
N VAL A 83 -7.10 -31.62 9.31
CA VAL A 83 -6.90 -31.69 10.77
C VAL A 83 -7.39 -30.38 11.37
N ARG A 84 -8.36 -30.46 12.30
CA ARG A 84 -8.97 -29.30 12.99
C ARG A 84 -9.50 -28.23 12.01
N GLY A 85 -10.17 -28.66 10.95
CA GLY A 85 -10.79 -27.75 9.97
C GLY A 85 -9.80 -27.10 8.99
N ARG A 86 -8.53 -27.55 8.97
CA ARG A 86 -7.53 -27.10 8.00
C ARG A 86 -7.01 -28.27 7.17
N ALA A 87 -6.83 -28.07 5.88
CA ALA A 87 -6.25 -29.07 4.99
C ALA A 87 -4.95 -28.55 4.40
N ARG A 88 -3.86 -29.33 4.53
CA ARG A 88 -2.65 -29.09 3.75
C ARG A 88 -2.93 -29.37 2.27
N PHE A 89 -2.29 -28.64 1.37
CA PHE A 89 -2.27 -28.95 -0.05
C PHE A 89 -0.89 -28.70 -0.66
N ASP A 90 -0.61 -29.36 -1.76
CA ASP A 90 0.56 -29.14 -2.60
C ASP A 90 0.12 -28.70 -4.01
N ILE A 91 0.89 -27.80 -4.64
CA ILE A 91 0.64 -27.29 -6.01
C ILE A 91 1.72 -27.80 -6.95
N GLU A 92 1.29 -28.29 -8.11
CA GLU A 92 2.14 -28.71 -9.21
C GLU A 92 1.62 -28.13 -10.54
N PHE A 93 2.53 -27.83 -11.47
CA PHE A 93 2.20 -27.55 -12.86
C PHE A 93 2.49 -28.80 -13.70
N PRO A 94 1.47 -29.51 -14.24
CA PRO A 94 1.66 -30.72 -15.05
C PRO A 94 2.55 -30.51 -16.27
N SER A 95 2.54 -29.29 -16.80
CA SER A 95 3.48 -28.78 -17.80
C SER A 95 3.84 -27.35 -17.40
N PRO A 96 5.02 -26.84 -17.80
CA PRO A 96 5.38 -25.46 -17.50
C PRO A 96 4.29 -24.50 -18.00
N LEU A 97 3.86 -23.57 -17.16
CA LEU A 97 2.98 -22.49 -17.58
C LEU A 97 3.72 -21.64 -18.61
N SER A 98 3.08 -21.35 -19.74
CA SER A 98 3.64 -20.51 -20.79
C SER A 98 3.17 -19.07 -20.63
N GLY A 99 4.10 -18.13 -20.68
CA GLY A 99 3.80 -16.69 -20.68
C GLY A 99 3.87 -16.08 -22.08
N ALA A 100 3.11 -15.02 -22.30
CA ALA A 100 3.20 -14.20 -23.52
C ALA A 100 4.53 -13.43 -23.61
N ASP A 101 5.08 -13.30 -24.82
CA ASP A 101 6.23 -12.45 -25.11
C ASP A 101 5.85 -10.98 -24.97
N VAL A 102 6.66 -10.22 -24.23
CA VAL A 102 6.39 -8.83 -23.88
C VAL A 102 7.66 -7.96 -23.91
N VAL A 103 7.52 -6.68 -23.62
CA VAL A 103 8.65 -5.73 -23.59
C VAL A 103 8.66 -5.03 -22.25
N MET A 104 9.67 -5.31 -21.42
CA MET A 104 9.89 -4.56 -20.19
C MET A 104 10.26 -3.12 -20.49
N THR A 105 9.55 -2.17 -19.87
CA THR A 105 9.78 -0.74 -20.10
C THR A 105 9.90 0.03 -18.79
N ALA A 106 10.75 1.05 -18.79
CA ALA A 106 10.78 2.08 -17.76
C ALA A 106 10.31 3.43 -18.32
N PRO A 107 10.01 4.43 -17.48
CA PRO A 107 9.55 5.74 -17.93
C PRO A 107 10.51 6.42 -18.91
N GLN A 108 11.83 6.23 -18.75
CA GLN A 108 12.84 6.86 -19.59
C GLN A 108 13.68 5.83 -20.35
N PHE A 109 13.52 5.78 -21.68
CA PHE A 109 14.41 5.13 -22.66
C PHE A 109 14.72 3.61 -22.52
N TYR A 110 14.39 2.97 -21.39
CA TYR A 110 14.66 1.55 -21.20
C TYR A 110 13.58 0.68 -21.84
N ARG A 111 14.00 -0.22 -22.73
CA ARG A 111 13.14 -1.24 -23.34
C ARG A 111 13.92 -2.54 -23.50
N PHE A 112 13.38 -3.64 -22.99
CA PHE A 112 13.99 -4.96 -23.12
C PHE A 112 12.95 -6.01 -23.51
N PRO A 113 13.15 -6.78 -24.61
CA PRO A 113 12.23 -7.84 -24.99
C PRO A 113 12.33 -9.03 -24.02
N VAL A 114 11.25 -9.30 -23.29
CA VAL A 114 11.11 -10.46 -22.40
C VAL A 114 10.37 -11.56 -23.17
N ARG A 115 11.08 -12.62 -23.51
CA ARG A 115 10.58 -13.72 -24.34
C ARG A 115 10.70 -15.06 -23.64
N GLY A 116 9.84 -15.99 -24.04
CA GLY A 116 9.91 -17.39 -23.61
C GLY A 116 9.68 -17.56 -22.11
N THR A 117 8.84 -16.70 -21.52
CA THR A 117 8.45 -16.81 -20.11
C THR A 117 7.85 -18.19 -19.85
N ALA A 118 8.45 -18.94 -18.93
CA ALA A 118 7.91 -20.22 -18.49
C ALA A 118 8.08 -20.41 -16.99
N ILE A 119 7.07 -21.00 -16.36
CA ILE A 119 7.03 -21.30 -14.92
C ILE A 119 6.82 -22.79 -14.72
N SER A 120 7.74 -23.45 -14.04
CA SER A 120 7.65 -24.86 -13.71
C SER A 120 7.67 -25.07 -12.21
N THR A 121 7.13 -26.21 -11.77
CA THR A 121 7.36 -26.71 -10.41
C THR A 121 8.88 -26.87 -10.21
N SER A 122 9.39 -26.47 -9.05
CA SER A 122 10.77 -26.80 -8.69
C SER A 122 10.87 -28.18 -8.03
N ASN A 123 12.09 -28.62 -7.73
CA ASN A 123 12.30 -29.85 -6.94
C ASN A 123 11.85 -29.72 -5.48
N THR A 124 11.59 -28.49 -5.01
CA THR A 124 11.04 -28.22 -3.69
C THR A 124 9.54 -28.05 -3.81
N VAL A 125 8.79 -28.71 -2.92
CA VAL A 125 7.32 -28.69 -2.93
C VAL A 125 6.81 -27.26 -2.74
N THR A 126 5.84 -26.88 -3.57
CA THR A 126 4.98 -25.71 -3.36
C THR A 126 3.80 -26.14 -2.52
N THR A 127 3.58 -25.53 -1.36
CA THR A 127 2.62 -26.03 -0.37
C THR A 127 1.94 -24.90 0.40
N GLY A 128 0.79 -25.21 1.02
CA GLY A 128 0.08 -24.33 1.94
C GLY A 128 -1.00 -25.06 2.73
N GLU A 129 -1.73 -24.33 3.56
CA GLU A 129 -2.85 -24.84 4.34
C GLU A 129 -4.10 -23.99 4.12
N VAL A 130 -5.19 -24.61 3.68
CA VAL A 130 -6.49 -23.95 3.54
C VAL A 130 -7.32 -24.12 4.82
N ASP A 131 -7.91 -23.04 5.30
CA ASP A 131 -8.95 -23.09 6.32
C ASP A 131 -10.30 -23.41 5.66
N LEU A 132 -10.93 -24.52 6.06
CA LEU A 132 -12.16 -24.98 5.41
C LEU A 132 -13.38 -24.09 5.73
N ARG A 133 -13.29 -23.21 6.72
CA ARG A 133 -14.40 -22.29 7.06
C ARG A 133 -14.38 -21.03 6.20
N THR A 134 -13.20 -20.53 5.87
CA THR A 134 -13.03 -19.23 5.18
C THR A 134 -12.50 -19.39 3.76
N GLY A 135 -11.89 -20.51 3.43
CA GLY A 135 -11.18 -20.74 2.18
C GLY A 135 -9.83 -20.04 2.10
N GLU A 136 -9.43 -19.27 3.13
CA GLU A 136 -8.15 -18.58 3.11
C GLU A 136 -6.96 -19.54 3.23
N ILE A 137 -5.89 -19.21 2.54
CA ILE A 137 -4.64 -19.96 2.54
C ILE A 137 -3.67 -19.32 3.54
N SER A 138 -3.17 -20.16 4.44
CA SER A 138 -2.07 -19.87 5.36
C SER A 138 -0.83 -20.70 4.99
N ASN A 139 0.35 -20.29 5.51
CA ASN A 139 1.61 -21.02 5.33
C ASN A 139 1.98 -21.30 3.86
N LEU A 140 1.55 -20.43 2.94
CA LEU A 140 1.81 -20.57 1.51
C LEU A 140 3.29 -20.33 1.19
N VAL A 141 3.92 -21.30 0.57
CA VAL A 141 5.27 -21.19 0.02
C VAL A 141 5.26 -21.72 -1.40
N LEU A 142 5.57 -20.85 -2.37
CA LEU A 142 5.75 -21.22 -3.77
C LEU A 142 7.21 -21.33 -4.10
N ASN A 143 7.65 -22.49 -4.58
CA ASN A 143 9.02 -22.74 -5.02
C ASN A 143 9.00 -23.01 -6.52
N LEU A 144 9.25 -21.96 -7.31
CA LEU A 144 9.01 -21.96 -8.75
C LEU A 144 10.29 -21.84 -9.56
N GLY A 145 10.45 -22.71 -10.56
CA GLY A 145 11.45 -22.52 -11.61
C GLY A 145 10.91 -21.50 -12.62
N ILE A 146 11.59 -20.36 -12.76
CA ILE A 146 11.16 -19.28 -13.66
C ILE A 146 12.27 -19.00 -14.66
N ARG A 147 11.92 -18.96 -15.94
CA ARG A 147 12.84 -18.58 -17.02
C ARG A 147 12.20 -17.58 -17.96
N ASN A 148 13.01 -16.67 -18.47
CA ASN A 148 12.73 -15.81 -19.61
C ASN A 148 14.05 -15.19 -20.09
N SER A 149 14.05 -14.56 -21.27
CA SER A 149 15.26 -13.94 -21.84
C SER A 149 15.91 -12.88 -20.95
N PHE A 150 15.15 -12.18 -20.09
CA PHE A 150 15.71 -11.17 -19.19
C PHE A 150 16.47 -11.82 -18.02
N LEU A 151 15.85 -12.77 -17.32
CA LEU A 151 16.49 -13.49 -16.22
C LEU A 151 17.71 -14.28 -16.71
N GLU A 152 17.65 -14.84 -17.92
CA GLU A 152 18.80 -15.49 -18.56
C GLU A 152 19.94 -14.50 -18.84
N ALA A 153 19.62 -13.30 -19.36
CA ALA A 153 20.61 -12.26 -19.61
C ALA A 153 21.25 -11.76 -18.30
N VAL A 154 20.46 -11.55 -17.24
CA VAL A 154 20.95 -11.18 -15.90
C VAL A 154 21.88 -12.27 -15.36
N GLY A 155 21.49 -13.54 -15.44
CA GLY A 155 22.32 -14.65 -14.97
C GLY A 155 23.64 -14.79 -15.73
N ARG A 156 23.65 -14.56 -17.04
CA ARG A 156 24.88 -14.57 -17.86
C ARG A 156 25.80 -13.38 -17.57
N LEU A 157 25.24 -12.20 -17.33
CA LEU A 157 26.00 -11.00 -16.94
C LEU A 157 26.58 -11.09 -15.54
N ASN A 158 25.98 -11.91 -14.68
CA ASN A 158 26.38 -12.08 -13.28
C ASN A 158 26.52 -13.58 -12.96
N PRO A 159 27.61 -14.24 -13.38
CA PRO A 159 27.77 -15.70 -13.21
C PRO A 159 27.80 -16.15 -11.74
N ASN A 160 28.09 -15.23 -10.81
CA ASN A 160 28.05 -15.47 -9.36
C ASN A 160 26.63 -15.38 -8.77
N LEU A 161 25.64 -14.92 -9.54
CA LEU A 161 24.23 -14.98 -9.14
C LEU A 161 23.82 -16.45 -9.15
N ARG A 162 23.40 -16.98 -7.99
CA ARG A 162 22.93 -18.36 -7.91
C ARG A 162 21.69 -18.52 -8.79
N ALA A 163 21.84 -19.20 -9.93
CA ALA A 163 20.71 -19.64 -10.73
C ALA A 163 19.87 -20.59 -9.89
N GLY A 164 18.55 -20.40 -9.89
CA GLY A 164 17.68 -21.28 -9.13
C GLY A 164 16.24 -20.81 -9.05
N THR A 165 15.44 -21.72 -8.52
CA THR A 165 14.07 -21.52 -8.06
C THR A 165 13.90 -20.17 -7.34
N ILE A 166 12.88 -19.41 -7.74
CA ILE A 166 12.43 -18.24 -6.97
C ILE A 166 11.39 -18.71 -5.96
N THR A 167 11.62 -18.38 -4.69
CA THR A 167 10.71 -18.70 -3.59
C THR A 167 9.81 -17.51 -3.27
N PHE A 168 8.51 -17.76 -3.08
CA PHE A 168 7.53 -16.76 -2.67
C PHE A 168 6.81 -17.19 -1.38
N PRO A 169 6.80 -16.34 -0.33
CA PRO A 169 7.69 -15.20 -0.14
C PRO A 169 9.11 -15.71 0.22
N TYR A 170 10.15 -14.97 -0.15
CA TYR A 170 11.48 -15.15 0.44
C TYR A 170 11.59 -14.37 1.77
N VAL A 171 12.73 -13.72 2.05
CA VAL A 171 12.93 -12.89 3.26
C VAL A 171 11.96 -11.71 3.29
N ASN A 172 11.75 -11.06 2.14
CA ASN A 172 10.76 -9.99 1.98
C ASN A 172 9.84 -10.34 0.80
N GLY A 173 8.54 -10.23 1.02
CA GLY A 173 7.51 -10.53 0.03
C GLY A 173 6.19 -10.92 0.67
N THR A 174 5.22 -11.19 -0.19
CA THR A 174 3.88 -11.61 0.21
C THR A 174 3.53 -12.90 -0.52
N ALA A 175 2.92 -13.87 0.15
CA ALA A 175 2.18 -14.94 -0.54
C ALA A 175 0.86 -15.15 0.18
N ILE A 176 -0.22 -15.05 -0.58
CA ILE A 176 -1.60 -15.10 -0.10
C ILE A 176 -2.46 -15.79 -1.15
N GLY A 177 -3.59 -16.32 -0.72
CA GLY A 177 -4.58 -16.85 -1.64
C GLY A 177 -5.83 -17.34 -0.93
N LYS A 178 -6.77 -17.81 -1.73
CA LYS A 178 -8.01 -18.42 -1.28
C LYS A 178 -8.46 -19.54 -2.22
N PHE A 179 -9.21 -20.46 -1.67
CA PHE A 179 -10.05 -21.39 -2.40
C PHE A 179 -11.52 -20.98 -2.29
N GLU A 180 -12.28 -21.18 -3.35
CA GLU A 180 -13.73 -20.95 -3.39
C GLU A 180 -14.45 -22.17 -3.96
N ASN A 181 -15.60 -22.53 -3.39
CA ASN A 181 -16.40 -23.67 -3.89
C ASN A 181 -16.92 -23.40 -5.30
N ARG A 182 -16.86 -24.41 -6.17
CA ARG A 182 -17.51 -24.41 -7.47
C ARG A 182 -18.75 -25.31 -7.48
N PRO A 183 -19.73 -25.05 -8.37
CA PRO A 183 -20.91 -25.90 -8.51
C PRO A 183 -20.62 -27.36 -8.92
N ASP A 184 -19.46 -27.60 -9.55
CA ASP A 184 -19.02 -28.93 -10.02
C ASP A 184 -18.32 -29.76 -8.93
N GLY A 185 -18.25 -29.26 -7.69
CA GLY A 185 -17.57 -29.95 -6.57
C GLY A 185 -16.05 -29.78 -6.57
N LEU A 186 -15.49 -28.97 -7.47
CA LEU A 186 -14.08 -28.57 -7.45
C LEU A 186 -13.90 -27.23 -6.73
N LEU A 187 -12.65 -26.80 -6.54
CA LEU A 187 -12.32 -25.54 -5.88
C LEU A 187 -11.62 -24.57 -6.83
N ASP A 188 -12.13 -23.35 -6.97
CA ASP A 188 -11.39 -22.30 -7.65
C ASP A 188 -10.23 -21.83 -6.78
N LEU A 189 -9.04 -21.74 -7.37
CA LEU A 189 -7.84 -21.22 -6.71
C LEU A 189 -7.63 -19.78 -7.16
N THR A 190 -7.35 -18.89 -6.22
CA THR A 190 -6.77 -17.57 -6.52
C THR A 190 -5.61 -17.31 -5.56
N LEU A 191 -4.42 -17.02 -6.09
CA LEU A 191 -3.25 -16.65 -5.31
C LEU A 191 -2.57 -15.41 -5.87
N PHE A 192 -1.91 -14.68 -4.98
CA PHE A 192 -0.98 -13.60 -5.30
C PHE A 192 0.31 -13.85 -4.52
N ALA A 193 1.43 -13.67 -5.20
CA ALA A 193 2.74 -13.82 -4.60
C ALA A 193 3.72 -12.77 -5.13
N SER A 194 4.49 -12.16 -4.24
CA SER A 194 5.57 -11.23 -4.52
C SER A 194 6.81 -11.61 -3.71
N THR A 195 7.99 -11.27 -4.22
CA THR A 195 9.22 -11.35 -3.43
C THR A 195 10.22 -10.27 -3.83
N PHE A 196 11.11 -9.93 -2.92
CA PHE A 196 12.22 -9.02 -3.13
C PHE A 196 13.51 -9.82 -3.34
N VAL A 197 14.19 -9.57 -4.46
CA VAL A 197 15.49 -10.16 -4.74
C VAL A 197 16.53 -9.04 -4.83
N PRO A 198 17.25 -8.76 -3.72
CA PRO A 198 18.37 -7.84 -3.76
C PRO A 198 19.53 -8.44 -4.54
N THR A 199 20.17 -7.65 -5.41
CA THR A 199 21.44 -8.08 -6.05
C THR A 199 22.66 -7.61 -5.27
N GLY A 200 22.49 -6.65 -4.35
CA GLY A 200 23.58 -5.96 -3.68
C GLY A 200 24.44 -5.13 -4.64
N ASN A 201 25.57 -4.66 -4.12
CA ASN A 201 26.53 -3.87 -4.91
C ASN A 201 27.48 -4.78 -5.70
N LEU A 202 27.84 -5.92 -5.09
CA LEU A 202 28.80 -6.88 -5.62
C LEU A 202 28.24 -8.32 -5.58
N LEU A 203 28.44 -9.06 -6.67
CA LEU A 203 28.17 -10.50 -6.75
C LEU A 203 29.49 -11.25 -6.99
N GLY A 204 29.97 -11.93 -5.95
CA GLY A 204 31.27 -12.62 -5.98
C GLY A 204 32.46 -11.66 -6.19
N GLY A 205 32.36 -10.43 -5.67
CA GLY A 205 33.42 -9.41 -5.77
C GLY A 205 33.35 -8.53 -7.02
N GLU A 206 32.48 -8.84 -7.98
CA GLU A 206 32.27 -8.02 -9.18
C GLU A 206 31.01 -7.17 -9.06
N LYS A 207 31.03 -5.96 -9.63
CA LYS A 207 29.85 -5.08 -9.65
C LYS A 207 28.69 -5.75 -10.38
N VAL A 208 27.50 -5.60 -9.82
CA VAL A 208 26.27 -6.07 -10.46
C VAL A 208 26.09 -5.40 -11.82
N ARG A 209 25.72 -6.19 -12.82
CA ARG A 209 25.42 -5.72 -14.18
C ARG A 209 24.00 -6.05 -14.59
N MET A 210 23.40 -5.15 -15.36
CA MET A 210 22.05 -5.32 -15.89
C MET A 210 22.05 -5.24 -17.42
N PRO A 211 21.16 -5.97 -18.12
CA PRO A 211 21.12 -5.98 -19.58
C PRO A 211 20.84 -4.59 -20.15
N LEU A 212 21.64 -4.17 -21.14
CA LEU A 212 21.43 -2.91 -21.86
C LEU A 212 20.05 -2.87 -22.54
N PRO A 213 19.44 -1.68 -22.66
CA PRO A 213 18.21 -1.52 -23.42
C PRO A 213 18.45 -1.90 -24.89
N GLY A 214 17.50 -2.63 -25.48
CA GLY A 214 17.57 -3.08 -26.87
C GLY A 214 18.55 -4.22 -27.16
N ALA A 215 19.19 -4.81 -26.14
CA ALA A 215 20.04 -5.98 -26.33
C ALA A 215 19.25 -7.16 -26.94
N PRO A 216 19.83 -7.91 -27.90
CA PRO A 216 19.14 -9.05 -28.51
C PRO A 216 18.97 -10.18 -27.49
N ALA A 217 17.78 -10.78 -27.46
CA ALA A 217 17.43 -11.85 -26.51
C ALA A 217 18.23 -13.17 -26.69
N GLY A 218 19.04 -13.31 -27.75
CA GLY A 218 19.67 -14.60 -28.13
C GLY A 218 21.19 -14.61 -28.27
N GLY A 219 21.89 -13.52 -27.89
CA GLY A 219 23.35 -13.41 -27.96
C GLY A 219 24.02 -13.35 -26.59
N ASP A 220 25.34 -13.10 -26.57
CA ASP A 220 26.03 -12.70 -25.34
C ASP A 220 25.49 -11.34 -24.89
N PRO A 221 24.88 -11.25 -23.69
CA PRO A 221 24.28 -10.02 -23.25
C PRO A 221 25.37 -8.98 -23.01
N VAL A 222 25.16 -7.77 -23.55
CA VAL A 222 25.92 -6.59 -23.14
C VAL A 222 25.15 -5.92 -22.00
N GLY A 223 25.85 -5.55 -20.94
CA GLY A 223 25.26 -4.94 -19.75
C GLY A 223 25.94 -3.65 -19.33
N PHE A 224 25.30 -2.94 -18.42
CA PHE A 224 25.84 -1.76 -17.73
C PHE A 224 25.95 -2.05 -16.22
N GLU A 225 26.85 -1.36 -15.53
CA GLU A 225 26.97 -1.47 -14.07
C GLU A 225 25.76 -0.84 -13.39
N ALA A 226 25.17 -1.56 -12.45
CA ALA A 226 23.96 -1.14 -11.75
C ALA A 226 23.97 -1.65 -10.28
N PRO A 227 24.96 -1.26 -9.46
CA PRO A 227 25.07 -1.71 -8.09
C PRO A 227 23.84 -1.29 -7.26
N GLY A 228 23.37 -2.17 -6.38
CA GLY A 228 22.16 -1.93 -5.58
C GLY A 228 20.85 -2.12 -6.34
N SER A 229 20.88 -2.68 -7.55
CA SER A 229 19.66 -3.05 -8.25
C SER A 229 18.87 -4.14 -7.50
N SER A 230 17.60 -4.29 -7.86
CA SER A 230 16.77 -5.35 -7.28
C SER A 230 15.68 -5.79 -8.25
N LEU A 231 15.28 -7.05 -8.11
CA LEU A 231 14.13 -7.61 -8.79
C LEU A 231 12.97 -7.70 -7.81
N ARG A 232 11.74 -7.56 -8.34
CA ARG A 232 10.49 -7.72 -7.59
C ARG A 232 9.54 -8.64 -8.35
N PRO A 233 9.89 -9.94 -8.48
CA PRO A 233 9.05 -10.91 -9.16
C PRO A 233 7.67 -10.98 -8.52
N ARG A 234 6.66 -11.17 -9.35
CA ARG A 234 5.25 -11.16 -8.96
C ARG A 234 4.47 -12.17 -9.78
N LEU A 235 3.65 -12.95 -9.10
CA LEU A 235 2.82 -13.99 -9.68
C LEU A 235 1.39 -13.79 -9.18
N ARG A 236 0.44 -13.80 -10.10
CA ARG A 236 -0.97 -14.05 -9.78
C ARG A 236 -1.41 -15.25 -10.58
N LEU A 237 -2.04 -16.21 -9.92
CA LEU A 237 -2.69 -17.32 -10.59
C LEU A 237 -4.14 -17.36 -10.13
N THR A 238 -5.05 -17.53 -11.07
CA THR A 238 -6.45 -17.78 -10.77
C THR A 238 -7.03 -18.77 -11.76
N THR A 239 -7.93 -19.63 -11.30
CA THR A 239 -8.76 -20.51 -12.15
C THR A 239 -10.14 -19.93 -12.41
N ARG A 240 -10.42 -18.75 -11.83
CA ARG A 240 -11.71 -18.08 -11.88
C ARG A 240 -11.68 -16.94 -12.90
N ALA A 241 -12.67 -16.96 -13.79
CA ALA A 241 -12.92 -15.85 -14.72
C ALA A 241 -13.25 -14.56 -13.95
N SER A 242 -12.77 -13.42 -14.45
CA SER A 242 -13.18 -12.11 -13.91
C SER A 242 -14.69 -11.94 -14.10
N GLN A 243 -15.36 -11.46 -13.05
CA GLN A 243 -16.79 -11.15 -13.06
C GLN A 243 -17.05 -9.65 -12.90
N ASP A 244 -15.99 -8.83 -12.95
CA ASP A 244 -16.14 -7.39 -12.80
C ASP A 244 -16.84 -6.79 -14.02
N PRO A 245 -17.96 -6.06 -13.83
CA PRO A 245 -18.62 -5.39 -14.93
C PRO A 245 -17.71 -4.29 -15.50
N PRO A 246 -17.72 -4.08 -16.83
CA PRO A 246 -17.03 -2.95 -17.45
C PRO A 246 -17.50 -1.61 -16.87
N CYS A 247 -16.59 -0.64 -16.76
CA CYS A 247 -16.88 0.69 -16.21
C CYS A 247 -17.48 1.67 -17.23
N ALA A 248 -17.64 1.30 -18.49
CA ALA A 248 -18.05 2.22 -19.56
C ALA A 248 -19.33 3.00 -19.21
N PRO A 249 -19.41 4.35 -19.41
CA PRO A 249 -18.40 5.29 -19.92
C PRO A 249 -17.47 5.90 -18.84
N ALA A 250 -17.56 5.46 -17.59
CA ALA A 250 -16.84 6.00 -16.43
C ALA A 250 -15.40 5.49 -16.27
N CYS A 251 -14.87 4.76 -17.26
CA CYS A 251 -13.51 4.25 -17.20
C CYS A 251 -12.49 5.39 -17.18
N PRO A 252 -11.48 5.31 -16.28
CA PRO A 252 -10.44 6.32 -16.20
C PRO A 252 -9.52 6.25 -17.41
N GLU A 253 -9.10 7.41 -17.92
CA GLU A 253 -8.00 7.50 -18.87
C GLU A 253 -6.68 7.46 -18.09
N LEU A 254 -6.09 6.28 -18.01
CA LEU A 254 -4.83 6.08 -17.31
C LEU A 254 -3.63 6.43 -18.21
N PRO A 255 -2.65 7.18 -17.70
CA PRO A 255 -1.44 7.43 -18.46
C PRO A 255 -0.63 6.13 -18.59
N LEU A 256 0.23 6.04 -19.59
CA LEU A 256 1.02 4.82 -19.88
C LEU A 256 2.52 5.13 -19.87
N ASN A 257 3.29 4.19 -19.34
CA ASN A 257 4.75 4.25 -19.26
C ASN A 257 5.28 5.60 -18.70
N THR A 258 4.68 6.08 -17.62
CA THR A 258 5.02 7.35 -16.97
C THR A 258 4.74 7.29 -15.49
N THR A 259 5.39 8.19 -14.76
CA THR A 259 5.12 8.46 -13.35
C THR A 259 4.25 9.70 -13.24
N VAL A 260 3.25 9.67 -12.36
CA VAL A 260 2.39 10.82 -12.04
C VAL A 260 2.12 10.85 -10.55
N GLU A 261 1.87 12.05 -10.05
CA GLU A 261 1.56 12.29 -8.65
C GLU A 261 0.06 12.50 -8.43
N PHE A 262 -0.43 11.97 -7.30
CA PHE A 262 -1.76 12.19 -6.77
C PHE A 262 -1.65 12.82 -5.38
N ALA A 263 -2.51 13.79 -5.07
CA ALA A 263 -2.61 14.34 -3.71
C ALA A 263 -3.54 13.47 -2.87
N ALA A 264 -3.17 13.17 -1.62
CA ALA A 264 -4.06 12.48 -0.70
C ALA A 264 -5.23 13.37 -0.30
N MET A 265 -6.43 12.81 -0.24
CA MET A 265 -7.59 13.46 0.38
C MET A 265 -7.65 13.03 1.84
N GLY A 266 -7.26 13.91 2.76
CA GLY A 266 -7.12 13.61 4.19
C GLY A 266 -8.41 13.12 4.83
N TYR A 267 -9.56 13.64 4.39
CA TYR A 267 -10.88 13.17 4.85
C TYR A 267 -11.10 11.66 4.60
N HIS A 268 -10.54 11.10 3.52
CA HIS A 268 -10.76 9.71 3.09
C HIS A 268 -9.49 8.84 3.17
N THR A 269 -8.32 9.44 3.37
CA THR A 269 -7.06 8.75 3.57
C THR A 269 -6.85 8.59 5.07
N SER A 270 -6.96 7.36 5.57
CA SER A 270 -6.99 7.11 7.01
C SER A 270 -6.31 5.81 7.39
N LEU A 271 -5.70 5.81 8.56
CA LEU A 271 -5.22 4.62 9.25
C LEU A 271 -5.99 4.49 10.56
N GLY A 272 -6.31 3.29 10.99
CA GLY A 272 -6.92 3.09 12.29
C GLY A 272 -6.95 1.66 12.76
N ASP A 273 -7.49 1.49 13.96
CA ASP A 273 -7.55 0.24 14.70
C ASP A 273 -8.96 0.07 15.26
N ALA A 274 -9.61 -1.06 14.97
CA ALA A 274 -10.83 -1.47 15.64
C ALA A 274 -10.51 -2.60 16.62
N PHE A 275 -10.60 -2.29 17.92
CA PHE A 275 -10.30 -3.18 19.02
C PHE A 275 -11.56 -3.83 19.57
N HIS A 276 -11.54 -5.16 19.68
CA HIS A 276 -12.43 -5.92 20.54
C HIS A 276 -11.57 -6.59 21.62
N LEU A 277 -11.48 -5.98 22.80
CA LEU A 277 -10.62 -6.47 23.88
C LEU A 277 -11.49 -6.87 25.06
N ASP A 278 -11.49 -8.17 25.38
CA ASP A 278 -12.07 -8.68 26.62
C ASP A 278 -11.16 -8.32 27.81
N ILE A 279 -11.18 -7.03 28.18
CA ILE A 279 -10.46 -6.42 29.29
C ILE A 279 -11.49 -5.64 30.13
N PRO A 280 -11.88 -6.15 31.32
CA PRO A 280 -12.90 -5.51 32.16
C PRO A 280 -12.60 -4.04 32.47
N ASP A 281 -11.33 -3.68 32.66
CA ASP A 281 -10.90 -2.32 32.94
C ASP A 281 -11.23 -1.35 31.79
N LEU A 282 -11.10 -1.77 30.53
CA LEU A 282 -11.42 -0.94 29.36
C LEU A 282 -12.93 -0.78 29.15
N GLY A 283 -13.71 -1.81 29.50
CA GLY A 283 -15.17 -1.77 29.50
C GLY A 283 -15.83 -2.09 28.16
N GLY A 284 -15.08 -2.41 27.11
CA GLY A 284 -15.62 -2.83 25.81
C GLY A 284 -14.74 -2.51 24.63
N ASP A 285 -15.38 -2.30 23.47
CA ASP A 285 -14.72 -2.06 22.19
C ASP A 285 -14.29 -0.60 22.02
N ALA A 286 -13.30 -0.37 21.16
CA ALA A 286 -12.92 0.98 20.75
C ALA A 286 -12.45 1.01 19.29
N VAL A 287 -12.69 2.14 18.62
CA VAL A 287 -12.19 2.39 17.27
C VAL A 287 -11.39 3.68 17.27
N GLY A 288 -10.11 3.56 16.90
CA GLY A 288 -9.23 4.69 16.62
C GLY A 288 -9.14 4.93 15.12
N ARG A 289 -9.14 6.18 14.68
CA ARG A 289 -8.93 6.57 13.28
C ARG A 289 -8.15 7.85 13.22
N SER A 290 -7.02 7.84 12.53
CA SER A 290 -6.22 9.00 12.15
C SER A 290 -6.38 9.30 10.67
N HIS A 291 -6.60 10.57 10.33
CA HIS A 291 -6.51 11.06 8.95
C HIS A 291 -5.07 11.30 8.58
N LEU A 292 -4.71 10.93 7.35
CA LEU A 292 -3.36 10.99 6.84
C LEU A 292 -3.22 12.06 5.74
N SER A 293 -2.17 12.86 5.86
CA SER A 293 -1.73 13.86 4.91
C SER A 293 -0.50 13.38 4.14
N GLY A 294 -0.48 13.64 2.84
CA GLY A 294 0.64 13.29 1.97
C GLY A 294 0.24 13.21 0.51
N ARG A 295 0.99 12.40 -0.23
CA ARG A 295 0.90 12.28 -1.69
C ARG A 295 1.13 10.83 -2.08
N PHE A 296 0.82 10.51 -3.33
CA PHE A 296 1.10 9.20 -3.90
C PHE A 296 1.79 9.39 -5.24
N GLU A 297 2.97 8.79 -5.38
CA GLU A 297 3.63 8.65 -6.67
C GLU A 297 3.19 7.32 -7.29
N MET A 298 2.59 7.41 -8.48
CA MET A 298 2.09 6.26 -9.21
C MET A 298 2.82 6.14 -10.54
N GLN A 299 3.52 5.03 -10.72
CA GLN A 299 4.16 4.70 -11.97
C GLN A 299 3.31 3.71 -12.76
N PHE A 300 2.85 4.13 -13.92
CA PHE A 300 2.12 3.30 -14.87
C PHE A 300 3.10 2.70 -15.87
N GLY A 301 3.04 1.39 -16.08
CA GLY A 301 3.84 0.70 -17.10
C GLY A 301 3.23 0.80 -18.49
N SER A 302 3.79 0.02 -19.42
CA SER A 302 3.21 -0.17 -20.75
C SER A 302 1.91 -0.99 -20.68
N ARG A 303 1.01 -0.75 -21.64
CA ARG A 303 -0.22 -1.53 -21.81
C ARG A 303 0.10 -2.91 -22.41
N TYR A 304 -0.51 -3.96 -21.86
CA TYR A 304 -0.48 -5.33 -22.39
C TYR A 304 -1.91 -5.84 -22.52
N GLY A 305 -2.44 -5.95 -23.75
CA GLY A 305 -3.87 -6.22 -23.94
C GLY A 305 -4.71 -5.14 -23.27
N ASP A 306 -5.63 -5.53 -22.37
CA ASP A 306 -6.47 -4.58 -21.62
C ASP A 306 -5.97 -4.31 -20.21
N VAL A 307 -4.69 -4.57 -19.93
CA VAL A 307 -4.13 -4.38 -18.59
C VAL A 307 -2.89 -3.50 -18.56
N VAL A 308 -2.66 -2.84 -17.43
CA VAL A 308 -1.50 -1.99 -17.16
C VAL A 308 -0.93 -2.30 -15.78
N PRO A 309 0.35 -2.62 -15.63
CA PRO A 309 0.98 -2.72 -14.32
C PRO A 309 1.18 -1.33 -13.73
N VAL A 310 0.89 -1.17 -12.45
CA VAL A 310 0.98 0.11 -11.73
C VAL A 310 1.73 -0.11 -10.42
N SER A 311 2.78 0.69 -10.20
CA SER A 311 3.48 0.81 -8.92
C SER A 311 2.97 2.02 -8.16
N ILE A 312 2.75 1.88 -6.85
CA ILE A 312 2.22 2.91 -5.98
C ILE A 312 3.15 3.11 -4.78
N TRP A 313 3.53 4.35 -4.55
CA TRP A 313 4.35 4.79 -3.43
C TRP A 313 3.62 5.89 -2.68
N ALA A 314 3.46 5.74 -1.37
CA ALA A 314 3.04 6.86 -0.55
C ALA A 314 4.26 7.76 -0.28
N LEU A 315 4.04 9.07 -0.32
CA LEU A 315 5.06 10.10 -0.14
C LEU A 315 4.57 11.14 0.85
N PRO A 316 5.48 11.77 1.62
CA PRO A 316 5.10 12.82 2.54
C PRO A 316 4.50 14.02 1.80
N PRO A 317 3.86 14.95 2.53
CA PRO A 317 3.45 16.23 1.97
C PRO A 317 4.58 16.90 1.17
N GLY A 318 4.22 17.58 0.09
CA GLY A 318 5.19 18.21 -0.80
C GLY A 318 5.98 19.30 -0.06
N ALA A 319 7.25 19.49 -0.43
CA ALA A 319 8.16 20.42 0.24
C ALA A 319 8.36 20.17 1.76
N LEU A 320 8.05 18.98 2.26
CA LEU A 320 8.50 18.56 3.59
C LEU A 320 10.03 18.45 3.57
N LEU A 321 10.70 19.44 4.18
CA LEU A 321 12.17 19.49 4.33
C LEU A 321 12.66 18.93 5.67
N ALA A 322 11.74 18.50 6.54
CA ALA A 322 12.11 17.87 7.80
C ALA A 322 12.70 16.48 7.55
N GLU A 323 13.80 16.15 8.23
CA GLU A 323 14.21 14.75 8.34
C GLU A 323 13.08 13.99 9.03
N PRO A 324 12.51 12.96 8.39
CA PRO A 324 11.45 12.19 9.02
C PRO A 324 12.03 11.53 10.28
N PRO A 325 11.26 11.46 11.39
CA PRO A 325 11.62 10.61 12.51
C PRO A 325 12.06 9.22 12.03
N PRO A 326 13.11 8.63 12.63
CA PRO A 326 13.60 7.34 12.20
C PRO A 326 12.49 6.31 12.36
N SER A 327 12.25 5.52 11.31
CA SER A 327 11.30 4.41 11.41
C SER A 327 11.82 3.40 12.44
N PRO A 328 10.93 2.77 13.22
CA PRO A 328 11.28 1.63 14.09
C PRO A 328 11.89 0.46 13.30
N LEU A 329 11.66 0.40 11.98
CA LEU A 329 12.19 -0.61 11.09
C LEU A 329 13.32 -0.01 10.24
N PRO A 330 14.56 -0.53 10.35
CA PRO A 330 15.69 -0.04 9.55
C PRO A 330 15.38 -0.03 8.05
N GLY A 331 15.66 1.10 7.40
CA GLY A 331 15.45 1.29 5.95
C GLY A 331 14.05 1.76 5.55
N PHE A 332 13.10 1.82 6.47
CA PHE A 332 11.78 2.38 6.21
C PHE A 332 11.80 3.91 6.33
N GLY A 333 11.14 4.59 5.40
CA GLY A 333 10.91 6.03 5.45
C GLY A 333 9.46 6.34 5.83
N ILE A 334 9.25 7.45 6.55
CA ILE A 334 7.91 7.99 6.74
C ILE A 334 7.34 8.40 5.39
N SER A 335 6.12 7.96 5.14
CA SER A 335 5.42 8.17 3.88
C SER A 335 4.18 9.02 4.04
N LEU A 336 3.35 8.84 5.07
CA LEU A 336 2.21 9.74 5.31
C LEU A 336 2.25 10.23 6.75
N LEU A 337 1.87 11.48 6.98
CA LEU A 337 1.77 12.09 8.30
C LEU A 337 0.33 12.01 8.79
N GLY A 338 0.12 11.55 10.01
CA GLY A 338 -1.20 11.39 10.60
C GLY A 338 -1.52 12.47 11.63
N HIS A 339 -2.82 12.74 11.80
CA HIS A 339 -3.30 13.52 12.92
C HIS A 339 -3.31 12.69 14.20
N ASP A 340 -2.86 13.27 15.31
CA ASP A 340 -3.10 12.69 16.63
C ASP A 340 -4.61 12.59 16.83
N GLU A 341 -5.08 11.52 17.43
CA GLU A 341 -6.50 11.25 17.59
C GLU A 341 -6.78 10.55 18.91
N ARG A 342 -8.04 10.49 19.31
CA ARG A 342 -8.44 9.79 20.54
C ARG A 342 -8.92 8.38 20.22
N LEU A 343 -8.41 7.41 20.97
CA LEU A 343 -8.97 6.07 21.05
C LEU A 343 -9.78 5.98 22.35
N VAL A 344 -11.10 5.93 22.23
CA VAL A 344 -12.03 5.99 23.37
C VAL A 344 -12.61 4.61 23.62
N PHE A 345 -12.19 3.98 24.71
CA PHE A 345 -12.89 2.87 25.33
C PHE A 345 -13.96 3.41 26.31
N PRO A 346 -14.96 2.60 26.70
CA PRO A 346 -15.99 3.03 27.65
C PRO A 346 -15.46 3.63 28.96
N ASN A 347 -14.36 3.07 29.50
CA ASN A 347 -13.81 3.50 30.79
C ASN A 347 -12.53 4.34 30.67
N PHE A 348 -11.85 4.32 29.52
CA PHE A 348 -10.55 4.96 29.34
C PHE A 348 -10.41 5.60 27.97
N THR A 349 -9.69 6.73 27.91
CA THR A 349 -9.32 7.37 26.65
C THR A 349 -7.81 7.39 26.51
N TYR A 350 -7.33 6.94 25.36
CA TYR A 350 -5.95 7.04 24.93
C TYR A 350 -5.84 8.18 23.92
N GLU A 351 -4.71 8.88 23.96
CA GLU A 351 -4.37 9.90 22.97
C GLU A 351 -3.07 9.51 22.26
N PRO A 352 -3.12 8.57 21.28
CA PRO A 352 -1.92 8.23 20.53
C PRO A 352 -1.36 9.44 19.78
N LYS A 353 -0.03 9.56 19.78
CA LYS A 353 0.71 10.69 19.21
C LYS A 353 1.69 10.25 18.14
N GLU A 354 2.12 11.23 17.35
CA GLU A 354 3.13 11.08 16.31
C GLU A 354 2.70 10.04 15.26
N VAL A 355 1.40 10.05 14.94
CA VAL A 355 0.84 9.08 14.02
C VAL A 355 1.45 9.28 12.64
N ALA A 356 1.99 8.21 12.05
CA ALA A 356 2.53 8.23 10.70
C ALA A 356 2.39 6.84 10.05
N LEU A 357 2.51 6.80 8.73
CA LEU A 357 2.64 5.55 7.98
C LEU A 357 4.04 5.50 7.38
N SER A 358 4.80 4.46 7.67
CA SER A 358 6.06 4.16 6.97
C SER A 358 5.82 3.17 5.83
N SER A 359 6.41 3.41 4.66
CA SER A 359 6.32 2.48 3.52
C SER A 359 7.41 1.41 3.58
N ASP A 360 7.07 0.17 3.21
CA ASP A 360 8.05 -0.91 3.06
C ASP A 360 8.76 -0.80 1.70
N PRO A 361 10.07 -0.51 1.68
CA PRO A 361 10.80 -0.38 0.41
C PRO A 361 11.09 -1.73 -0.25
N PHE A 362 10.92 -2.86 0.43
CA PHE A 362 11.30 -4.20 -0.07
C PHE A 362 10.12 -4.91 -0.75
N ASP A 363 8.88 -4.66 -0.35
CA ASP A 363 7.69 -5.22 -1.02
C ASP A 363 6.76 -4.09 -1.50
N THR A 364 7.22 -3.37 -2.50
CA THR A 364 6.48 -2.26 -3.11
C THR A 364 5.08 -2.69 -3.54
N SER A 365 4.10 -1.82 -3.24
CA SER A 365 2.74 -1.97 -3.74
C SER A 365 2.71 -1.82 -5.25
N ILE A 366 2.61 -2.94 -5.95
CA ILE A 366 2.54 -2.96 -7.40
C ILE A 366 1.47 -3.98 -7.76
N GLY A 367 0.51 -3.55 -8.57
CA GLY A 367 -0.61 -4.36 -9.02
C GLY A 367 -0.87 -4.15 -10.52
N ILE A 368 -2.01 -4.65 -10.99
CA ILE A 368 -2.38 -4.58 -12.39
C ILE A 368 -3.80 -4.09 -12.50
N VAL A 369 -4.00 -3.04 -13.28
CA VAL A 369 -5.31 -2.48 -13.54
C VAL A 369 -5.88 -3.07 -14.82
N ASP A 370 -7.11 -3.55 -14.79
CA ASP A 370 -7.91 -3.84 -15.97
C ASP A 370 -8.53 -2.53 -16.47
N LEU A 371 -8.15 -2.12 -17.68
CA LEU A 371 -8.59 -0.88 -18.32
C LEU A 371 -10.09 -0.88 -18.65
N ARG A 372 -10.72 -2.05 -18.73
CA ARG A 372 -12.16 -2.17 -19.00
C ARG A 372 -12.99 -1.87 -17.76
N THR A 373 -12.42 -2.00 -16.57
CA THR A 373 -13.15 -1.88 -15.27
C THR A 373 -12.58 -0.77 -14.38
N GLY A 374 -11.34 -0.33 -14.61
CA GLY A 374 -10.59 0.56 -13.73
C GLY A 374 -10.11 -0.11 -12.44
N ARG A 375 -10.40 -1.41 -12.25
CA ARG A 375 -10.11 -2.16 -11.02
C ARG A 375 -8.78 -2.88 -11.14
N PHE A 376 -8.16 -3.11 -9.98
CA PHE A 376 -7.03 -4.01 -9.92
C PHE A 376 -7.47 -5.47 -10.12
N LEU A 377 -6.63 -6.29 -10.77
CA LEU A 377 -6.84 -7.72 -10.89
C LEU A 377 -6.68 -8.38 -9.52
N GLY A 378 -7.78 -8.49 -8.79
CA GLY A 378 -7.81 -8.88 -7.38
C GLY A 378 -7.37 -7.75 -6.44
N ASP A 379 -7.10 -8.10 -5.20
CA ASP A 379 -6.71 -7.12 -4.18
C ASP A 379 -5.31 -6.55 -4.43
N LEU A 380 -5.16 -5.26 -4.18
CA LEU A 380 -3.85 -4.62 -4.08
C LEU A 380 -3.27 -4.89 -2.70
N VAL A 381 -1.99 -5.25 -2.66
CA VAL A 381 -1.23 -5.36 -1.42
C VAL A 381 -0.37 -4.11 -1.26
N TYR A 382 -0.48 -3.45 -0.13
CA TYR A 382 0.38 -2.37 0.30
C TYR A 382 1.07 -2.79 1.60
N ARG A 383 2.40 -2.80 1.62
CA ARG A 383 3.16 -3.08 2.83
C ARG A 383 3.66 -1.79 3.47
N GLY A 384 3.34 -1.64 4.74
CA GLY A 384 3.72 -0.46 5.50
C GLY A 384 3.61 -0.69 7.00
N PHE A 385 4.25 0.17 7.76
CA PHE A 385 4.27 0.09 9.21
C PHE A 385 3.61 1.34 9.80
N PRO A 386 2.49 1.19 10.54
CA PRO A 386 1.90 2.31 11.26
C PRO A 386 2.80 2.69 12.44
N ALA A 387 3.25 3.95 12.50
CA ALA A 387 4.04 4.47 13.60
C ALA A 387 3.14 5.30 14.52
N GLN A 388 3.09 4.94 15.79
CA GLN A 388 2.45 5.71 16.87
C GLN A 388 2.94 5.16 18.22
N ASP A 389 2.96 6.00 19.25
CA ASP A 389 3.38 5.63 20.61
C ASP A 389 2.59 4.45 21.20
N LEU A 390 1.28 4.36 20.98
CA LEU A 390 0.45 3.26 21.50
C LEU A 390 0.89 1.90 20.96
N LEU A 391 1.11 1.82 19.64
CA LEU A 391 1.57 0.58 19.02
C LEU A 391 2.97 0.22 19.51
N PHE A 392 3.87 1.19 19.66
CA PHE A 392 5.22 0.93 20.19
C PHE A 392 5.18 0.36 21.61
N THR A 393 4.32 0.90 22.47
CA THR A 393 4.13 0.36 23.82
C THR A 393 3.54 -1.05 23.80
N ILE A 394 2.55 -1.32 22.94
CA ILE A 394 2.00 -2.67 22.74
C ILE A 394 3.09 -3.66 22.30
N LEU A 395 3.95 -3.27 21.33
CA LEU A 395 5.04 -4.11 20.84
C LEU A 395 6.06 -4.42 21.94
N ALA A 396 6.43 -3.40 22.73
CA ALA A 396 7.35 -3.56 23.85
C ALA A 396 6.80 -4.50 24.94
N LEU A 397 5.54 -4.34 25.34
CA LEU A 397 4.88 -5.16 26.37
C LEU A 397 4.77 -6.63 25.99
N ASN A 398 4.68 -6.94 24.70
CA ASN A 398 4.42 -8.28 24.21
C ASN A 398 5.66 -9.02 23.70
N GLY A 399 6.86 -8.48 23.94
CA GLY A 399 8.13 -9.23 23.79
C GLY A 399 8.34 -9.88 22.43
N GLY A 400 7.88 -9.25 21.34
CA GLY A 400 8.01 -9.77 19.97
C GLY A 400 6.95 -10.79 19.55
N ARG A 401 5.83 -10.93 20.29
CA ARG A 401 4.68 -11.74 19.84
C ARG A 401 4.03 -11.20 18.56
N VAL A 402 4.18 -9.91 18.29
CA VAL A 402 3.91 -9.34 16.96
C VAL A 402 5.21 -9.44 16.16
N PRO A 403 5.22 -10.09 14.98
CA PRO A 403 6.39 -10.10 14.12
C PRO A 403 6.87 -8.67 13.84
N PRO A 404 8.19 -8.42 13.81
CA PRO A 404 8.77 -7.11 13.47
C PRO A 404 8.68 -6.83 11.95
N ASP A 405 7.62 -7.31 11.30
CA ASP A 405 7.39 -7.18 9.88
C ASP A 405 6.37 -6.08 9.61
N SER A 406 6.46 -5.45 8.45
CA SER A 406 5.44 -4.49 8.01
C SER A 406 4.07 -5.16 7.85
N PHE A 407 3.01 -4.41 8.15
CA PHE A 407 1.63 -4.85 7.99
C PHE A 407 1.33 -5.03 6.50
N ARG A 408 0.56 -6.07 6.19
CA ARG A 408 0.15 -6.42 4.83
C ARG A 408 -1.26 -5.95 4.59
N TRP A 409 -1.41 -4.67 4.26
CA TRP A 409 -2.70 -4.07 3.96
C TRP A 409 -3.17 -4.60 2.61
N ARG A 410 -4.24 -5.39 2.62
CA ARG A 410 -4.81 -6.00 1.42
C ARG A 410 -6.23 -5.51 1.24
N GLY A 411 -6.58 -5.12 0.03
CA GLY A 411 -7.98 -4.96 -0.32
C GLY A 411 -8.22 -4.44 -1.73
N PRO A 412 -9.50 -4.26 -2.09
CA PRO A 412 -9.87 -3.80 -3.42
C PRO A 412 -9.33 -2.40 -3.67
N ALA A 413 -8.66 -2.25 -4.82
CA ALA A 413 -8.20 -0.97 -5.31
C ALA A 413 -8.76 -0.69 -6.69
N ARG A 414 -8.94 0.61 -7.01
CA ARG A 414 -9.37 1.02 -8.35
C ARG A 414 -9.06 2.47 -8.65
N PHE A 415 -8.95 2.74 -9.95
CA PHE A 415 -9.00 4.05 -10.52
C PHE A 415 -10.40 4.30 -11.08
N GLU A 416 -10.91 5.51 -10.93
CA GLU A 416 -12.12 5.91 -11.64
C GLU A 416 -12.02 7.37 -12.12
N ARG A 417 -12.89 7.71 -13.08
CA ARG A 417 -12.90 9.03 -13.71
C ARG A 417 -13.65 10.02 -12.83
N ALA A 418 -13.00 11.13 -12.47
CA ALA A 418 -13.66 12.21 -11.75
C ALA A 418 -14.60 13.00 -12.70
N PRO A 419 -15.70 13.62 -12.19
CA PRO A 419 -16.65 14.37 -13.01
C PRO A 419 -16.05 15.48 -13.88
N ASN A 420 -14.92 16.05 -13.44
CA ASN A 420 -14.21 17.16 -14.08
C ASN A 420 -13.05 16.70 -15.00
N GLY A 421 -12.96 15.42 -15.34
CA GLY A 421 -11.87 14.86 -16.15
C GLY A 421 -10.59 14.55 -15.37
N GLY A 422 -10.58 14.72 -14.04
CA GLY A 422 -9.53 14.20 -13.18
C GLY A 422 -9.56 12.67 -13.07
N THR A 423 -8.57 12.11 -12.40
CA THR A 423 -8.52 10.68 -12.04
C THR A 423 -8.41 10.56 -10.54
N TYR A 424 -9.14 9.62 -9.96
CA TYR A 424 -9.00 9.31 -8.54
C TYR A 424 -8.63 7.85 -8.35
N PHE A 425 -7.82 7.61 -7.34
CA PHE A 425 -7.40 6.30 -6.88
C PHE A 425 -8.03 6.04 -5.52
N ARG A 426 -8.49 4.81 -5.30
CA ARG A 426 -8.84 4.34 -3.97
C ARG A 426 -8.31 2.96 -3.68
N MET A 427 -8.08 2.73 -2.40
CA MET A 427 -7.84 1.41 -1.82
C MET A 427 -8.49 1.40 -0.43
N ASN A 428 -9.25 0.37 -0.13
CA ASN A 428 -9.72 0.10 1.22
C ASN A 428 -9.15 -1.24 1.64
N ALA A 429 -8.41 -1.28 2.74
CA ALA A 429 -7.75 -2.49 3.21
C ALA A 429 -7.95 -2.67 4.70
N ASP A 430 -8.02 -3.93 5.10
CA ASP A 430 -8.15 -4.37 6.47
C ASP A 430 -7.14 -5.49 6.74
N VAL A 431 -6.81 -5.63 8.01
CA VAL A 431 -5.99 -6.69 8.56
C VAL A 431 -6.74 -7.24 9.77
N PHE A 432 -6.56 -8.53 10.07
CA PHE A 432 -6.96 -9.09 11.35
C PHE A 432 -5.73 -9.55 12.10
N LEU A 433 -5.81 -9.38 13.40
CA LEU A 433 -4.81 -9.79 14.36
C LEU A 433 -5.55 -10.47 15.51
N ASP A 434 -5.24 -11.75 15.71
CA ASP A 434 -5.58 -12.44 16.94
C ASP A 434 -4.81 -11.76 18.08
N PHE A 435 -5.57 -11.06 18.92
CA PHE A 435 -5.09 -10.34 20.09
C PHE A 435 -5.37 -11.09 21.38
N SER A 436 -5.72 -12.38 21.29
CA SER A 436 -5.95 -13.22 22.46
C SER A 436 -4.71 -13.26 23.34
N THR A 437 -4.91 -13.04 24.65
CA THR A 437 -3.84 -13.04 25.67
C THR A 437 -2.75 -11.97 25.50
N PHE A 438 -2.91 -11.00 24.61
CA PHE A 438 -2.00 -9.85 24.49
C PHE A 438 -2.08 -8.96 25.73
N ILE A 439 -0.98 -8.26 26.03
CA ILE A 439 -0.94 -7.25 27.08
C ILE A 439 -1.22 -5.89 26.43
N PHE A 440 -2.31 -5.26 26.81
CA PHE A 440 -2.67 -3.90 26.40
C PHE A 440 -2.18 -2.90 27.46
N PRO A 441 -1.53 -1.79 27.08
CA PRO A 441 -0.97 -0.84 28.04
C PRO A 441 -2.03 -0.18 28.89
N GLU A 442 -1.65 0.28 30.09
CA GLU A 442 -2.43 1.27 30.85
C GLU A 442 -2.34 2.66 30.15
N PRO A 443 -3.27 3.60 30.41
CA PRO A 443 -3.30 4.92 29.74
C PRO A 443 -2.07 5.82 29.97
N ASP A 444 -1.16 5.44 30.86
CA ASP A 444 0.11 6.14 31.10
C ASP A 444 1.26 5.67 30.18
N TYR A 445 0.98 4.68 29.31
CA TYR A 445 1.93 4.12 28.34
C TYR A 445 3.19 3.51 28.99
N ASN A 446 3.12 3.10 30.25
CA ASN A 446 4.26 2.47 30.91
C ASN A 446 4.52 1.06 30.33
N PRO A 447 5.68 0.81 29.69
CA PRO A 447 5.96 -0.47 29.03
C PRO A 447 6.20 -1.64 30.00
N ALA A 448 6.10 -1.42 31.31
CA ALA A 448 6.19 -2.45 32.34
C ALA A 448 4.82 -2.86 32.91
N ARG A 449 3.72 -2.19 32.54
CA ARG A 449 2.37 -2.41 33.08
C ARG A 449 1.33 -2.49 31.98
N GLY A 450 0.33 -3.34 32.18
CA GLY A 450 -0.78 -3.49 31.24
C GLY A 450 -1.74 -4.59 31.65
N TRP A 451 -2.89 -4.61 30.98
CA TRP A 451 -3.95 -5.58 31.18
C TRP A 451 -3.88 -6.67 30.13
N ARG A 452 -4.14 -7.91 30.55
CA ARG A 452 -4.15 -9.04 29.63
C ARG A 452 -5.53 -9.16 28.97
N ALA A 453 -5.58 -9.13 27.65
CA ALA A 453 -6.76 -9.44 26.87
C ALA A 453 -7.21 -10.89 27.09
N GLY A 454 -8.52 -11.09 27.17
CA GLY A 454 -9.14 -12.40 27.22
C GLY A 454 -8.89 -13.26 25.96
N PRO A 455 -9.47 -14.47 25.91
CA PRO A 455 -9.26 -15.43 24.83
C PRO A 455 -9.90 -15.02 23.49
N GLU A 456 -10.89 -14.12 23.51
CA GLU A 456 -11.60 -13.62 22.32
C GLU A 456 -11.09 -12.23 21.90
N GLY A 457 -9.89 -11.82 22.33
CA GLY A 457 -9.33 -10.52 21.97
C GLY A 457 -8.99 -10.43 20.48
N GLU A 458 -9.44 -9.38 19.81
CA GLU A 458 -9.24 -9.13 18.39
C GLU A 458 -8.80 -7.69 18.12
N LEU A 459 -7.95 -7.52 17.12
CA LEU A 459 -7.61 -6.23 16.54
C LEU A 459 -7.83 -6.30 15.03
N ASN A 460 -8.59 -5.34 14.51
CA ASN A 460 -8.89 -5.17 13.10
C ASN A 460 -8.33 -3.82 12.61
N PRO A 461 -7.03 -3.72 12.27
CA PRO A 461 -6.48 -2.51 11.70
C PRO A 461 -7.05 -2.27 10.30
N PHE A 462 -7.22 -1.01 9.92
CA PHE A 462 -7.63 -0.64 8.56
C PHE A 462 -6.76 0.48 7.99
N LEU A 463 -6.60 0.45 6.66
CA LEU A 463 -5.91 1.45 5.87
C LEU A 463 -6.75 1.80 4.65
N ASN A 464 -7.17 3.06 4.57
CA ASN A 464 -7.89 3.60 3.43
C ASN A 464 -7.02 4.64 2.75
N PHE A 465 -6.91 4.54 1.43
CA PHE A 465 -6.30 5.55 0.58
C PHE A 465 -7.35 6.11 -0.35
N GLU A 466 -7.37 7.43 -0.45
CA GLU A 466 -8.06 8.12 -1.52
C GLU A 466 -7.20 9.28 -2.01
N ALA A 467 -6.85 9.25 -3.30
CA ALA A 467 -5.90 10.18 -3.87
C ALA A 467 -6.41 10.72 -5.21
N TYR A 468 -6.09 11.98 -5.48
CA TYR A 468 -6.63 12.73 -6.60
C TYR A 468 -5.54 13.29 -7.49
N ARG A 469 -5.73 13.11 -8.80
CA ARG A 469 -5.01 13.84 -9.83
C ARG A 469 -5.99 14.80 -10.51
N PRO A 470 -5.74 16.13 -10.44
CA PRO A 470 -6.65 17.09 -11.03
C PRO A 470 -6.70 16.97 -12.55
N GLY A 471 -7.88 17.23 -13.11
CA GLY A 471 -8.08 17.45 -14.54
C GLY A 471 -7.99 18.95 -14.88
N GLY A 472 -7.56 19.25 -16.11
CA GLY A 472 -7.49 20.61 -16.64
C GLY A 472 -6.31 21.45 -16.10
N THR A 473 -6.20 22.68 -16.59
CA THR A 473 -5.21 23.67 -16.13
C THR A 473 -5.80 24.49 -14.98
N PRO A 474 -5.09 24.66 -13.86
CA PRO A 474 -5.58 25.50 -12.77
C PRO A 474 -5.71 26.96 -13.20
N ALA A 475 -6.89 27.55 -13.05
CA ALA A 475 -7.13 28.96 -13.37
C ALA A 475 -7.49 29.81 -12.14
N SER A 476 -7.67 29.19 -10.98
CA SER A 476 -8.21 29.85 -9.78
C SER A 476 -7.17 30.05 -8.69
N VAL A 477 -7.21 31.23 -8.05
CA VAL A 477 -6.75 31.39 -6.67
C VAL A 477 -7.83 30.82 -5.76
N ARG A 478 -7.45 29.99 -4.79
CA ARG A 478 -8.36 29.50 -3.76
C ARG A 478 -8.13 30.31 -2.50
N SER A 479 -9.21 30.86 -1.96
CA SER A 479 -9.17 31.69 -0.76
C SER A 479 -10.31 31.30 0.17
N GLY A 480 -10.08 31.40 1.47
CA GLY A 480 -11.07 31.12 2.49
C GLY A 480 -10.68 31.80 3.79
N GLN A 481 -11.68 32.17 4.60
CA GLN A 481 -11.48 32.74 5.92
C GLN A 481 -12.50 32.16 6.88
N TYR A 482 -11.99 31.49 7.91
CA TYR A 482 -12.77 30.71 8.85
C TYR A 482 -12.38 31.09 10.27
N THR A 483 -13.36 31.31 11.13
CA THR A 483 -13.17 31.63 12.54
C THR A 483 -14.08 30.76 13.38
N GLY A 484 -13.63 30.44 14.61
CA GLY A 484 -14.42 29.62 15.54
C GLY A 484 -14.59 28.16 15.12
N LEU A 485 -13.70 27.64 14.27
CA LEU A 485 -13.65 26.22 13.93
C LEU A 485 -13.32 25.39 15.18
N ARG A 486 -13.73 24.12 15.18
CA ARG A 486 -13.44 23.16 16.26
C ARG A 486 -12.54 22.05 15.75
N SER A 487 -11.41 21.82 16.42
CA SER A 487 -10.56 20.66 16.15
C SER A 487 -11.16 19.38 16.74
N SER A 488 -10.63 18.21 16.35
CA SER A 488 -10.94 16.90 16.93
C SER A 488 -10.68 16.83 18.45
N PHE A 489 -9.76 17.63 18.97
CA PHE A 489 -9.49 17.78 20.40
C PHE A 489 -10.33 18.87 21.10
N GLY A 490 -11.18 19.58 20.36
CA GLY A 490 -12.08 20.62 20.87
C GLY A 490 -11.49 22.04 20.87
N ASP A 491 -10.26 22.22 20.37
CA ASP A 491 -9.61 23.52 20.31
C ASP A 491 -10.37 24.48 19.39
N THR A 492 -10.39 25.77 19.74
CA THR A 492 -10.93 26.81 18.87
C THR A 492 -9.86 27.20 17.85
N VAL A 493 -10.17 27.10 16.56
CA VAL A 493 -9.24 27.41 15.47
C VAL A 493 -9.79 28.54 14.59
N SER A 494 -8.88 29.38 14.08
CA SER A 494 -9.15 30.30 12.97
C SER A 494 -8.09 30.11 11.90
N LEU A 495 -8.47 30.16 10.62
CA LEU A 495 -7.54 30.10 9.51
C LEU A 495 -8.02 30.99 8.35
N GLY A 496 -7.06 31.62 7.68
CA GLY A 496 -7.29 32.41 6.47
C GLY A 496 -6.24 32.09 5.44
N PHE A 497 -6.63 31.88 4.19
CA PHE A 497 -5.71 31.59 3.11
C PHE A 497 -6.12 32.26 1.80
N SER A 498 -5.13 32.48 0.94
CA SER A 498 -5.28 32.86 -0.45
C SER A 498 -4.08 32.30 -1.21
N ILE A 499 -4.28 31.22 -1.97
CA ILE A 499 -3.21 30.44 -2.58
C ILE A 499 -3.49 30.25 -4.08
N PRO A 500 -2.53 30.56 -4.98
CA PRO A 500 -2.69 30.31 -6.41
C PRO A 500 -2.53 28.82 -6.71
N CYS A 501 -3.53 28.19 -7.35
CA CYS A 501 -3.48 26.76 -7.67
C CYS A 501 -2.45 26.39 -8.74
N ALA A 502 -2.02 27.36 -9.56
CA ALA A 502 -0.94 27.18 -10.52
C ALA A 502 0.46 27.28 -9.87
N GLY A 503 0.53 27.66 -8.58
CA GLY A 503 1.76 27.81 -7.82
C GLY A 503 2.51 29.12 -8.08
N ASP A 504 2.05 29.94 -9.03
CA ASP A 504 2.61 31.24 -9.36
C ASP A 504 1.77 32.39 -8.80
N GLY A 505 2.45 33.42 -8.27
CA GLY A 505 1.81 34.61 -7.72
C GLY A 505 1.81 34.69 -6.19
N PRO A 506 1.20 35.75 -5.63
CA PRO A 506 1.20 35.98 -4.19
C PRO A 506 0.37 34.92 -3.46
N ALA A 507 0.93 34.36 -2.40
CA ALA A 507 0.29 33.38 -1.54
C ALA A 507 0.32 33.88 -0.09
N SER A 508 -0.77 33.69 0.64
CA SER A 508 -0.86 34.04 2.06
C SER A 508 -1.61 32.98 2.83
N PHE A 509 -1.14 32.66 4.04
CA PHE A 509 -1.83 31.80 4.98
C PHE A 509 -1.54 32.26 6.40
N GLU A 510 -2.58 32.35 7.21
CA GLU A 510 -2.52 32.60 8.65
C GLU A 510 -3.40 31.59 9.36
N TYR A 511 -2.88 30.97 10.42
CA TYR A 511 -3.59 29.98 11.23
C TYR A 511 -3.36 30.27 12.70
N THR A 512 -4.42 30.27 13.50
CA THR A 512 -4.36 30.43 14.96
C THR A 512 -5.06 29.25 15.63
N ASN A 513 -4.33 28.55 16.50
CA ASN A 513 -4.88 27.58 17.43
C ASN A 513 -5.02 28.19 18.82
N GLY A 514 -6.25 28.27 19.32
CA GLY A 514 -6.61 28.82 20.61
C GLY A 514 -6.38 27.89 21.81
N ALA A 515 -5.74 26.73 21.64
CA ALA A 515 -5.36 25.85 22.74
C ALA A 515 -4.47 26.60 23.75
N SER A 516 -4.72 26.42 25.05
CA SER A 516 -3.94 27.07 26.11
C SER A 516 -2.59 26.39 26.41
N ALA A 517 -2.35 25.21 25.83
CA ALA A 517 -1.17 24.38 26.08
C ALA A 517 -0.05 24.56 25.03
N ALA A 518 0.90 23.63 24.98
CA ALA A 518 2.01 23.61 24.02
C ALA A 518 1.54 23.79 22.55
N ARG A 519 0.38 23.24 22.19
CA ARG A 519 -0.17 23.19 20.81
C ARG A 519 -0.80 24.49 20.27
N GLY A 520 -0.99 25.50 21.13
CA GLY A 520 -1.57 26.78 20.75
C GLY A 520 -0.57 27.74 20.12
N GLY A 521 -1.03 28.74 19.37
CA GLY A 521 -0.15 29.74 18.74
C GLY A 521 -0.69 30.20 17.38
N THR A 522 0.06 31.08 16.71
CA THR A 522 -0.27 31.58 15.38
C THR A 522 0.86 31.32 14.40
N PHE A 523 0.55 30.67 13.28
CA PHE A 523 1.43 30.49 12.14
C PHE A 523 1.16 31.56 11.08
N ARG A 524 2.21 32.21 10.57
CA ARG A 524 2.13 33.18 9.47
C ARG A 524 3.05 32.71 8.35
N MET A 525 2.46 32.35 7.20
CA MET A 525 3.23 31.90 6.04
C MET A 525 3.95 33.06 5.37
N GLU A 526 5.22 32.84 5.07
CA GLU A 526 6.08 33.77 4.33
C GLU A 526 6.34 33.29 2.90
N THR A 527 6.45 31.98 2.70
CA THR A 527 6.75 31.37 1.39
C THR A 527 5.91 30.12 1.17
N LEU A 528 5.31 30.00 -0.02
CA LEU A 528 4.64 28.77 -0.47
C LEU A 528 5.68 27.75 -0.95
N GLY A 529 5.65 26.53 -0.41
CA GLY A 529 6.55 25.45 -0.80
C GLY A 529 5.95 24.50 -1.84
N TYR A 530 4.67 24.15 -1.68
CA TYR A 530 3.96 23.23 -2.57
C TYR A 530 2.46 23.55 -2.55
N VAL A 531 1.77 23.31 -3.67
CA VAL A 531 0.31 23.43 -3.77
C VAL A 531 -0.25 22.38 -4.71
N ASN A 532 -1.43 21.85 -4.36
CA ASN A 532 -2.26 21.03 -5.22
C ASN A 532 -3.73 21.40 -4.99
N CYS A 533 -4.43 21.70 -6.07
CA CYS A 533 -5.87 21.95 -6.05
C CYS A 533 -6.57 20.86 -6.85
N PHE A 534 -7.60 20.28 -6.28
CA PHE A 534 -8.34 19.16 -6.86
C PHE A 534 -9.80 19.19 -6.42
N ASN A 535 -10.59 18.29 -7.00
CA ASN A 535 -12.00 18.15 -6.68
C ASN A 535 -12.24 16.87 -5.91
N SER A 536 -13.03 16.97 -4.84
CA SER A 536 -13.61 15.84 -4.15
C SER A 536 -14.42 14.97 -5.11
N ARG A 537 -14.65 13.70 -4.75
CA ARG A 537 -15.45 12.77 -5.55
C ARG A 537 -16.88 13.26 -5.79
N GLN A 538 -17.45 14.02 -4.86
CA GLN A 538 -18.81 14.55 -4.95
C GLN A 538 -18.88 15.92 -5.63
N SER A 539 -17.74 16.47 -6.05
CA SER A 539 -17.67 17.77 -6.68
C SER A 539 -18.46 17.83 -7.99
N THR A 540 -19.21 18.91 -8.14
CA THR A 540 -19.90 19.26 -9.39
C THR A 540 -19.20 20.40 -10.14
N LEU A 541 -18.04 20.85 -9.64
CA LEU A 541 -17.30 21.95 -10.23
C LEU A 541 -16.71 21.59 -11.59
N PRO A 542 -16.66 22.54 -12.55
CA PRO A 542 -16.06 22.32 -13.86
C PRO A 542 -14.54 22.14 -13.77
N ALA A 543 -13.93 21.58 -14.82
CA ALA A 543 -12.48 21.45 -14.93
C ALA A 543 -11.78 22.82 -14.74
N GLY A 544 -10.68 22.84 -13.97
CA GLY A 544 -9.96 24.07 -13.61
C GLY A 544 -10.55 24.85 -12.42
N SER A 545 -11.74 24.48 -11.94
CA SER A 545 -12.30 24.95 -10.66
C SER A 545 -12.24 23.84 -9.63
N TYR A 546 -11.81 24.17 -8.41
CA TYR A 546 -11.50 23.19 -7.37
C TYR A 546 -12.27 23.47 -6.09
N ASP A 547 -12.73 22.44 -5.38
CA ASP A 547 -13.34 22.53 -4.04
C ASP A 547 -12.35 22.20 -2.92
N THR A 548 -11.21 21.61 -3.26
CA THR A 548 -10.20 21.16 -2.32
C THR A 548 -8.85 21.76 -2.68
N ILE A 549 -8.14 22.24 -1.67
CA ILE A 549 -6.76 22.69 -1.77
C ILE A 549 -5.91 22.00 -0.70
N SER A 550 -4.74 21.52 -1.09
CA SER A 550 -3.70 21.08 -0.18
C SER A 550 -2.41 21.83 -0.50
N PHE A 551 -1.72 22.33 0.51
CA PHE A 551 -0.49 23.09 0.32
C PHE A 551 0.44 22.96 1.52
N THR A 552 1.70 23.31 1.29
CA THR A 552 2.68 23.49 2.35
C THR A 552 3.34 24.85 2.23
N GLY A 553 3.66 25.45 3.38
CA GLY A 553 4.26 26.78 3.42
C GLY A 553 5.23 26.92 4.58
N PHE A 554 6.27 27.71 4.37
CA PHE A 554 7.27 28.08 5.35
C PHE A 554 6.93 29.43 5.96
N GLY A 555 7.16 29.60 7.25
CA GLY A 555 6.84 30.84 7.94
C GLY A 555 7.22 30.83 9.41
N THR A 556 6.62 31.74 10.17
CA THR A 556 6.91 31.96 11.59
C THR A 556 5.81 31.43 12.49
N TRP A 557 6.19 31.01 13.69
CA TRP A 557 5.29 30.61 14.76
C TRP A 557 5.35 31.61 15.90
N SER A 558 4.20 32.05 16.42
CA SER A 558 4.15 33.18 17.37
C SER A 558 4.79 32.93 18.74
N LYS A 559 5.35 31.75 18.99
CA LYS A 559 5.92 31.35 20.28
C LYS A 559 7.45 31.30 20.30
N ASP A 560 8.10 31.41 19.15
CA ASP A 560 9.55 31.41 19.01
C ASP A 560 9.97 32.13 17.71
N ASP A 561 11.27 32.09 17.39
CA ASP A 561 11.87 32.78 16.25
C ASP A 561 12.35 31.81 15.15
N GLU A 562 12.01 30.52 15.23
CA GLU A 562 12.43 29.52 14.25
C GLU A 562 11.55 29.54 12.99
N VAL A 563 12.08 28.96 11.90
CA VAL A 563 11.30 28.79 10.67
C VAL A 563 10.57 27.47 10.75
N HIS A 564 9.27 27.51 10.56
CA HIS A 564 8.39 26.35 10.64
C HIS A 564 7.73 26.04 9.30
N LEU A 565 7.28 24.81 9.16
CA LEU A 565 6.51 24.33 8.02
C LEU A 565 5.07 24.05 8.44
N ALA A 566 4.10 24.62 7.75
CA ALA A 566 2.71 24.21 7.85
C ALA A 566 2.32 23.32 6.67
N THR A 567 1.71 22.17 6.95
CA THR A 567 0.98 21.34 5.98
C THR A 567 -0.51 21.58 6.19
N VAL A 568 -1.22 21.93 5.12
CA VAL A 568 -2.62 22.35 5.19
C VAL A 568 -3.44 21.64 4.13
N GLN A 569 -4.65 21.26 4.47
CA GLN A 569 -5.69 20.90 3.51
C GLN A 569 -7.00 21.56 3.91
N VAL A 570 -7.74 22.07 2.93
CA VAL A 570 -9.10 22.59 3.10
C VAL A 570 -9.96 22.09 1.93
N SER A 571 -11.05 21.38 2.26
CA SER A 571 -12.11 20.95 1.35
C SER A 571 -13.39 21.67 1.72
N GLU A 572 -13.99 22.32 0.73
CA GLU A 572 -15.28 23.00 0.81
C GLU A 572 -16.38 22.21 0.07
N ALA A 573 -16.11 20.94 -0.24
CA ALA A 573 -17.07 20.06 -0.88
C ALA A 573 -18.38 19.97 -0.07
N GLU A 574 -19.52 20.03 -0.76
CA GLU A 574 -20.84 19.97 -0.13
C GLU A 574 -21.00 18.66 0.67
N GLY A 575 -21.37 18.78 1.95
CA GLY A 575 -21.50 17.62 2.85
C GLY A 575 -20.17 17.01 3.32
N GLN A 576 -19.03 17.51 2.86
CA GLN A 576 -17.68 17.01 3.19
C GLN A 576 -16.70 18.16 3.51
N PHE A 577 -17.17 19.18 4.25
CA PHE A 577 -16.30 20.25 4.72
C PHE A 577 -15.22 19.69 5.64
N TYR A 578 -13.96 19.88 5.25
CA TYR A 578 -12.80 19.36 5.95
C TYR A 578 -11.68 20.39 5.96
N TRP A 579 -10.95 20.45 7.04
CA TRP A 579 -9.71 21.18 7.17
C TRP A 579 -8.75 20.40 8.05
N SER A 580 -7.47 20.57 7.76
CA SER A 580 -6.35 19.98 8.46
C SER A 580 -5.20 20.99 8.44
N VAL A 581 -4.53 21.15 9.58
CA VAL A 581 -3.31 21.92 9.74
C VAL A 581 -2.35 21.13 10.62
N GLN A 582 -1.15 20.86 10.12
CA GLN A 582 -0.03 20.31 10.86
C GLN A 582 1.16 21.26 10.77
N VAL A 583 1.60 21.81 11.90
CA VAL A 583 2.84 22.61 11.99
C VAL A 583 3.97 21.69 12.44
N ASP A 584 5.04 21.65 11.64
CA ASP A 584 6.19 20.75 11.76
C ASP A 584 5.78 19.28 11.89
N GLY A 585 4.92 18.85 10.96
CA GLY A 585 4.40 17.48 10.94
C GLY A 585 3.52 17.12 12.14
N GLY A 586 3.05 18.11 12.90
CA GLY A 586 2.18 17.91 14.07
C GLY A 586 2.87 18.15 15.41
N LEU A 587 4.19 18.35 15.43
CA LEU A 587 4.95 18.56 16.67
C LEU A 587 4.54 19.84 17.42
N LEU A 588 4.30 20.93 16.68
CA LEU A 588 3.88 22.21 17.27
C LEU A 588 2.37 22.41 17.29
N SER A 589 1.67 21.97 16.24
CA SER A 589 0.21 22.01 16.19
C SER A 589 -0.30 20.91 15.28
N ASN A 590 -1.29 20.15 15.75
CA ASN A 590 -1.87 19.03 15.02
C ASN A 590 -3.40 19.11 15.15
N ALA A 591 -4.06 19.71 14.16
CA ALA A 591 -5.49 20.01 14.24
C ALA A 591 -6.23 19.73 12.93
N ASN A 592 -7.40 19.11 13.04
CA ASN A 592 -8.32 18.79 11.95
C ASN A 592 -9.77 18.87 12.47
N ASN A 593 -10.76 19.05 11.59
CA ASN A 593 -12.16 18.77 11.92
C ASN A 593 -12.56 17.36 11.50
N LYS A 594 -12.40 16.40 12.41
CA LYS A 594 -12.87 15.05 12.17
C LYS A 594 -14.39 15.02 11.96
N PRO A 595 -14.91 14.33 10.93
CA PRO A 595 -16.34 14.26 10.66
C PRO A 595 -17.07 13.55 11.81
N PRO A 596 -18.26 14.03 12.22
CA PRO A 596 -18.99 13.45 13.35
C PRO A 596 -19.40 11.97 13.18
N GLN A 597 -19.45 11.47 11.94
CA GLN A 597 -19.98 10.14 11.60
C GLN A 597 -18.94 9.00 11.68
N GLU A 598 -17.66 9.29 11.91
CA GLU A 598 -16.60 8.29 11.82
C GLU A 598 -16.37 7.45 13.10
N GLY A 599 -17.07 7.76 14.19
CA GLY A 599 -17.00 7.01 15.45
C GLY A 599 -17.93 5.79 15.54
N GLN A 600 -18.64 5.45 14.46
CA GLN A 600 -19.57 4.32 14.43
C GLN A 600 -19.02 3.22 13.50
N PHE A 601 -18.97 2.00 14.01
CA PHE A 601 -18.66 0.78 13.28
C PHE A 601 -19.37 0.77 11.91
N VAL A 602 -18.60 0.88 10.83
CA VAL A 602 -19.00 0.35 9.52
C VAL A 602 -18.02 -0.79 9.25
N GLY A 603 -18.33 -1.95 9.82
CA GLY A 603 -17.68 -3.18 9.40
C GLY A 603 -17.86 -3.30 7.89
N ASN A 604 -16.76 -3.35 7.14
CA ASN A 604 -16.80 -3.64 5.71
C ASN A 604 -17.11 -5.13 5.51
N SER A 605 -18.32 -5.54 5.87
CA SER A 605 -19.03 -6.66 5.24
C SER A 605 -20.11 -6.08 4.33
N VAL A 606 -19.73 -5.12 3.47
CA VAL A 606 -20.62 -4.66 2.41
C VAL A 606 -20.58 -5.73 1.32
N GLY A 607 -21.48 -6.71 1.45
CA GLY A 607 -21.97 -7.43 0.29
C GLY A 607 -22.42 -6.45 -0.79
N PRO A 608 -22.40 -6.85 -2.08
CA PRO A 608 -22.83 -5.96 -3.15
C PRO A 608 -24.23 -5.40 -2.83
N PRO A 609 -24.51 -4.12 -3.16
CA PRO A 609 -25.83 -3.56 -2.92
C PRO A 609 -26.89 -4.46 -3.60
N PRO A 610 -28.03 -4.74 -2.94
CA PRO A 610 -29.14 -5.43 -3.60
C PRO A 610 -29.57 -4.62 -4.84
N PRO A 611 -30.13 -5.33 -5.85
CA PRO A 611 -30.34 -4.80 -7.20
C PRO A 611 -31.14 -3.50 -7.29
#